data_AF-A0A4P7KZM5-F1
#
_entry.id   AF-A0A4P7KZM5-F1
#
_cell.length_a   1.000
_cell.length_b   1.000
_cell.length_c   1.000
_cell.angle_alpha   90.00
_cell.angle_beta   90.00
_cell.angle_gamma   90.00
#
_symmetry.space_group_name_H-M   'P 1'
#
loop_
_entity.id
_entity.type
_entity.pdbx_description
1 polymer ?
#
loop_
_entity_poly.entity_id
_entity_poly.type
_entity_poly.pdbx_seq_one_letter_code
_entity_poly.pdbx_strand_id
1 'polypeptide(L)'
;MLFYCGEQSPHPYSTDWLDCFEDRKLAERIYTNPFRLADVTTLDDGEIMQHKRMALLTLIQKHIRRRDMMELMNEIVTLLSYNYYTDNQVTTMLNYLIQEGNARKCSGLIKL
;
A
#
# COMPACT_ATOMS: atom_id res chain seq x y z
N MET A 1 -11.74 -16.23 -15.98
CA MET A 1 -13.07 -16.68 -15.54
C MET A 1 -13.20 -16.34 -14.06
N LEU A 2 -14.22 -15.56 -13.68
CA LEU A 2 -14.49 -15.18 -12.28
C LEU A 2 -15.59 -16.07 -11.72
N PHE A 3 -15.50 -16.42 -10.44
CA PHE A 3 -16.50 -17.22 -9.72
C PHE A 3 -17.17 -16.34 -8.66
N TYR A 4 -18.51 -16.34 -8.62
CA TYR A 4 -19.29 -15.57 -7.65
C TYR A 4 -19.94 -16.52 -6.64
N CYS A 5 -19.62 -16.32 -5.36
CA CYS A 5 -20.18 -17.06 -4.22
C CYS A 5 -20.79 -16.09 -3.18
N GLY A 6 -21.56 -15.10 -3.65
CA GLY A 6 -22.26 -14.16 -2.77
C GLY A 6 -23.71 -14.60 -2.48
N GLU A 7 -24.32 -13.95 -1.49
CA GLU A 7 -25.68 -14.29 -1.02
C GLU A 7 -26.78 -13.92 -2.04
N GLN A 8 -26.57 -12.88 -2.86
CA GLN A 8 -27.57 -12.40 -3.81
C GLN A 8 -27.47 -13.11 -5.17
N SER A 9 -28.54 -13.79 -5.58
CA SER A 9 -28.62 -14.53 -6.85
C SER A 9 -29.87 -14.14 -7.66
N PRO A 10 -29.74 -13.87 -8.98
CA PRO A 10 -28.50 -13.86 -9.77
C PRO A 10 -27.58 -12.69 -9.39
N HIS A 11 -26.30 -12.76 -9.78
CA HIS A 11 -25.34 -11.69 -9.54
C HIS A 11 -25.89 -10.34 -10.07
N PRO A 12 -26.04 -9.31 -9.22
CA PRO A 12 -26.81 -8.11 -9.57
C PRO A 12 -25.96 -6.99 -10.19
N TYR A 13 -24.63 -7.12 -10.21
CA TYR A 13 -23.72 -6.04 -10.61
C TYR A 13 -23.14 -6.28 -12.01
N SER A 14 -22.54 -5.23 -12.58
CA SER A 14 -21.85 -5.36 -13.88
C SER A 14 -20.68 -6.32 -13.78
N THR A 15 -20.47 -7.09 -14.84
CA THR A 15 -19.29 -7.97 -15.00
C THR A 15 -18.16 -7.28 -15.75
N ASP A 16 -18.40 -6.08 -16.29
CA ASP A 16 -17.34 -5.23 -16.82
C ASP A 16 -16.75 -4.40 -15.68
N TRP A 17 -15.55 -4.78 -15.24
CA TRP A 17 -14.85 -4.14 -14.13
C TRP A 17 -14.54 -2.65 -14.37
N LEU A 18 -14.59 -2.19 -15.62
CA LEU A 18 -14.43 -0.77 -15.97
C LEU A 18 -15.63 0.09 -15.51
N ASP A 19 -16.79 -0.52 -15.26
CA ASP A 19 -17.95 0.18 -14.70
C ASP A 19 -17.75 0.58 -13.23
N CYS A 20 -16.69 0.08 -12.57
CA CYS A 20 -16.32 0.48 -11.22
C CYS A 20 -15.61 1.86 -11.16
N PHE A 21 -15.33 2.51 -12.30
CA PHE A 21 -14.58 3.76 -12.37
C PHE A 21 -15.48 4.94 -12.75
N GLU A 22 -15.31 6.07 -12.04
CA GLU A 22 -16.01 7.33 -12.37
C GLU A 22 -15.66 7.83 -13.79
N ASP A 23 -14.38 7.73 -14.18
CA ASP A 23 -13.93 8.01 -15.55
C ASP A 23 -13.51 6.71 -16.25
N ARG A 24 -14.50 6.10 -16.91
CA ARG A 24 -14.33 4.88 -17.69
C ARG A 24 -13.26 5.01 -18.79
N LYS A 25 -13.20 6.15 -19.49
CA LYS A 25 -12.25 6.34 -20.61
C LYS A 25 -10.81 6.39 -20.11
N LEU A 26 -10.59 7.02 -18.95
CA LEU A 26 -9.29 7.01 -18.30
C LEU A 26 -8.91 5.60 -17.83
N ALA A 27 -9.85 4.88 -17.20
CA ALA A 27 -9.62 3.51 -16.75
C ALA A 27 -9.26 2.57 -17.91
N GLU A 28 -9.99 2.65 -19.03
CA GLU A 28 -9.68 1.90 -20.25
C GLU A 28 -8.25 2.15 -20.71
N ARG A 29 -7.82 3.42 -20.79
CA ARG A 29 -6.46 3.79 -21.21
C ARG A 29 -5.37 3.28 -20.28
N ILE A 30 -5.63 3.16 -18.98
CA ILE A 30 -4.62 2.76 -17.99
C ILE A 30 -4.51 1.25 -17.87
N TYR A 31 -5.64 0.56 -17.83
CA TYR A 31 -5.70 -0.83 -17.36
C TYR A 31 -5.90 -1.88 -18.45
N THR A 32 -6.17 -1.46 -19.70
CA THR A 32 -6.23 -2.39 -20.85
C THR A 32 -4.90 -2.51 -21.61
N ASN A 33 -3.90 -1.74 -21.20
CA ASN A 33 -2.53 -1.82 -21.71
C ASN A 33 -1.67 -2.72 -20.82
N PRO A 34 -0.48 -3.17 -21.30
CA PRO A 34 0.48 -3.85 -20.45
C PRO A 34 0.75 -3.05 -19.17
N PHE A 35 0.79 -3.74 -18.03
CA PHE A 35 0.99 -3.10 -16.74
C PHE A 35 2.27 -2.27 -16.73
N ARG A 36 2.16 -1.03 -16.25
CA ARG A 36 3.33 -0.24 -15.90
C ARG A 36 3.88 -0.77 -14.59
N LEU A 37 5.00 -1.48 -14.66
CA LEU A 37 5.72 -1.95 -13.49
C LEU A 37 6.59 -0.82 -12.93
N ALA A 38 6.32 -0.41 -11.69
CA ALA A 38 7.22 0.45 -10.94
C ALA A 38 8.20 -0.41 -10.15
N ASP A 39 9.47 -0.40 -10.53
CA ASP A 39 10.52 -1.01 -9.71
C ASP A 39 10.86 -0.08 -8.54
N VAL A 40 10.23 -0.33 -7.40
CA VAL A 40 10.43 0.48 -6.20
C VAL A 40 11.89 0.43 -5.70
N THR A 41 12.67 -0.59 -6.07
CA THR A 41 14.07 -0.70 -5.63
C THR A 41 14.99 0.31 -6.30
N THR A 42 14.57 0.88 -7.44
CA THR A 42 15.35 1.87 -8.19
C THR A 42 14.95 3.32 -7.89
N LEU A 43 13.82 3.55 -7.21
CA LEU A 43 13.36 4.89 -6.84
C LEU A 43 14.23 5.44 -5.72
N ASP A 44 14.54 6.73 -5.72
CA ASP A 44 15.20 7.37 -4.57
C ASP A 44 14.20 7.55 -3.41
N ASP A 45 14.68 7.49 -2.17
CA ASP A 45 13.79 7.70 -1.01
C ASP A 45 13.21 9.12 -1.03
N GLY A 46 13.97 10.13 -1.45
CA GLY A 46 13.48 11.50 -1.61
C GLY A 46 12.39 11.64 -2.68
N GLU A 47 12.38 10.80 -3.71
CA GLU A 47 11.29 10.74 -4.69
C GLU A 47 10.05 10.10 -4.07
N ILE A 48 10.23 8.99 -3.34
CA ILE A 48 9.14 8.28 -2.64
C ILE A 48 8.46 9.22 -1.63
N MET A 49 9.22 10.02 -0.90
CA MET A 49 8.70 10.97 0.10
C MET A 49 7.73 12.01 -0.48
N GLN A 50 7.75 12.23 -1.81
CA GLN A 50 6.82 13.14 -2.49
C GLN A 50 5.47 12.49 -2.82
N HIS A 51 5.36 11.17 -2.69
CA HIS A 51 4.17 10.39 -3.12
C HIS A 51 2.96 10.45 -2.18
N LYS A 52 2.76 11.55 -1.43
CA LYS A 52 1.61 11.79 -0.52
C LYS A 52 1.21 10.51 0.26
N ARG A 53 0.02 9.97 -0.01
CA ARG A 53 -0.56 8.78 0.67
C ARG A 53 0.12 7.46 0.30
N MET A 54 0.85 7.40 -0.81
CA MET A 54 1.55 6.20 -1.26
C MET A 54 2.96 6.11 -0.65
N ALA A 55 3.53 7.23 -0.24
CA ALA A 55 4.91 7.31 0.22
C ALA A 55 5.24 6.30 1.32
N LEU A 56 4.39 6.18 2.35
CA LEU A 56 4.69 5.35 3.52
C LEU A 56 4.77 3.86 3.16
N LEU A 57 3.78 3.33 2.46
CA LEU A 57 3.77 1.91 2.10
C LEU A 57 4.89 1.60 1.10
N THR A 58 5.15 2.49 0.14
CA THR A 58 6.23 2.32 -0.84
C THR A 58 7.60 2.29 -0.17
N LEU A 59 7.86 3.22 0.76
CA LEU A 59 9.12 3.28 1.51
C LEU A 59 9.31 2.01 2.34
N ILE A 60 8.26 1.58 3.04
CA ILE A 60 8.26 0.32 3.79
C ILE A 60 8.58 -0.86 2.86
N GLN A 61 7.85 -1.04 1.77
CA GLN A 61 8.02 -2.17 0.85
C GLN A 61 9.40 -2.21 0.18
N LYS A 62 9.99 -1.04 -0.12
CA LYS A 62 11.36 -0.94 -0.66
C LYS A 62 12.38 -1.60 0.25
N HIS A 63 12.23 -1.36 1.56
CA HIS A 63 13.26 -1.66 2.55
C HIS A 63 12.96 -2.84 3.46
N ILE A 64 11.72 -3.35 3.45
CA ILE A 64 11.28 -4.44 4.32
C ILE A 64 12.16 -5.71 4.24
N ARG A 65 12.82 -5.91 3.09
CA ARG A 65 13.77 -7.03 2.87
C ARG A 65 15.23 -6.71 3.23
N ARG A 66 15.62 -5.43 3.33
CA ARG A 66 17.00 -4.99 3.64
C ARG A 66 17.28 -4.83 5.15
N ARG A 67 16.24 -4.88 6.00
CA ARG A 67 16.26 -5.17 7.46
C ARG A 67 16.88 -4.17 8.44
N ASP A 68 17.30 -2.96 8.05
CA ASP A 68 17.55 -1.90 9.04
C ASP A 68 16.46 -0.83 9.02
N MET A 69 15.38 -1.08 9.77
CA MET A 69 14.29 -0.12 9.92
C MET A 69 14.69 1.13 10.71
N MET A 70 15.76 1.07 11.51
CA MET A 70 16.20 2.23 12.28
C MET A 70 16.63 3.38 11.36
N GLU A 71 17.20 3.05 10.20
CA GLU A 71 17.63 4.02 9.20
C GLU A 71 16.47 4.80 8.57
N LEU A 72 15.23 4.27 8.63
CA LEU A 72 14.03 4.86 7.99
C LEU A 72 13.05 5.50 8.98
N MET A 73 13.37 5.45 10.28
CA MET A 73 12.48 5.96 11.31
C MET A 73 12.18 7.45 11.12
N ASN A 74 13.16 8.24 10.65
CA ASN A 74 12.97 9.66 10.43
C ASN A 74 11.96 9.92 9.31
N GLU A 75 12.07 9.21 8.19
CA GLU A 75 11.19 9.29 7.04
C GLU A 75 9.79 8.81 7.41
N ILE A 76 9.66 7.68 8.12
CA ILE A 76 8.39 7.15 8.59
C ILE A 76 7.69 8.15 9.52
N VAL A 77 8.40 8.69 10.52
CA VAL A 77 7.84 9.70 11.44
C VAL A 77 7.39 10.95 10.69
N THR A 78 8.21 11.41 9.73
CA THR A 78 7.88 12.54 8.87
C THR A 78 6.59 12.28 8.08
N LEU A 79 6.48 11.11 7.45
CA LEU A 79 5.30 10.75 6.67
C LEU A 79 4.05 10.63 7.54
N LEU A 80 4.17 10.03 8.73
CA LEU A 80 3.08 9.90 9.68
C LEU A 80 2.63 11.25 10.27
N SER A 81 3.51 12.24 10.32
CA SER A 81 3.14 13.61 10.73
C SER A 81 2.19 14.29 9.74
N TYR A 82 2.12 13.81 8.50
CA TYR A 82 1.18 14.32 7.51
C TYR A 82 -0.22 13.76 7.76
N ASN A 83 -1.25 14.61 7.61
CA ASN A 83 -2.67 14.23 7.77
C ASN A 83 -3.22 13.44 6.56
N TYR A 84 -2.41 12.53 6.02
CA TYR A 84 -2.71 11.67 4.87
C TYR A 84 -3.25 10.30 5.28
N TYR A 85 -3.07 9.92 6.54
CA TYR A 85 -3.31 8.58 7.05
C TYR A 85 -4.32 8.60 8.19
N THR A 86 -5.25 7.66 8.17
CA THR A 86 -6.14 7.42 9.32
C THR A 86 -5.45 6.52 10.34
N ASP A 87 -5.90 6.54 11.60
CA ASP A 87 -5.38 5.66 12.65
C ASP A 87 -5.34 4.20 12.23
N ASN A 88 -6.40 3.72 11.56
CA ASN A 88 -6.46 2.35 11.07
C ASN A 88 -5.40 2.05 9.99
N GLN A 89 -5.09 3.02 9.12
CA GLN A 89 -4.01 2.86 8.14
C GLN A 89 -2.65 2.78 8.84
N VAL A 90 -2.41 3.63 9.84
CA VAL A 90 -1.18 3.60 10.64
C VAL A 90 -1.04 2.26 11.37
N THR A 91 -2.07 1.81 12.07
CA THR A 91 -2.07 0.51 12.77
C THR A 91 -1.85 -0.65 11.80
N THR A 92 -2.49 -0.64 10.63
CA THR A 92 -2.32 -1.68 9.61
C THR A 92 -0.88 -1.73 9.11
N MET A 93 -0.26 -0.58 8.84
CA MET A 93 1.13 -0.53 8.38
C MET A 93 2.12 -0.98 9.46
N LEU A 94 1.90 -0.62 10.73
CA LEU A 94 2.72 -1.10 11.83
C LEU A 94 2.62 -2.61 12.00
N ASN A 95 1.41 -3.18 11.90
CA ASN A 95 1.21 -4.62 11.96
C ASN A 95 1.92 -5.33 10.80
N TYR A 96 1.81 -4.79 9.59
CA TYR A 96 2.52 -5.30 8.42
C TYR A 96 4.04 -5.29 8.61
N LEU A 97 4.59 -4.19 9.14
CA LEU A 97 6.01 -4.07 9.46
C LEU A 97 6.49 -5.11 10.47
N ILE A 98 5.70 -5.37 11.51
CA ILE A 98 6.03 -6.37 12.53
C ILE A 98 6.04 -7.79 11.93
N GLN A 99 5.06 -8.09 11.08
CA GLN A 99 4.91 -9.42 10.47
C GLN A 99 5.99 -9.70 9.42
N GLU A 100 6.21 -8.75 8.51
CA GLU A 100 7.03 -8.97 7.31
C GLU A 100 8.46 -8.42 7.44
N GLY A 101 8.69 -7.43 8.30
CA GLY A 101 9.99 -6.77 8.46
C GLY A 101 11.07 -7.62 9.15
N ASN A 102 10.74 -8.82 9.63
CA ASN A 102 11.64 -9.75 10.33
C ASN A 102 12.51 -9.05 11.40
N ALA A 103 11.95 -8.02 12.04
CA ALA A 103 12.56 -7.33 13.15
C ALA A 103 12.70 -8.35 14.28
N ARG A 104 13.94 -8.71 14.63
CA ARG A 104 14.21 -9.62 15.76
C ARG A 104 13.54 -9.03 17.01
N LYS A 105 12.37 -9.57 17.38
CA LYS A 105 11.56 -9.20 18.55
C LYS A 105 11.47 -7.68 18.80
N CYS A 106 10.45 -7.06 18.23
CA CYS A 106 9.90 -5.81 18.76
C CYS A 106 9.10 -6.08 20.06
N SER A 107 9.71 -6.72 21.08
CA SER A 107 9.02 -7.13 22.31
C SER A 107 8.85 -6.00 23.34
N GLY A 108 8.79 -4.75 22.90
CA GLY A 108 8.76 -3.59 23.79
C GLY A 108 7.82 -2.45 23.39
N LEU A 109 7.17 -2.49 22.21
CA LEU A 109 6.40 -1.35 21.71
C LEU A 109 4.88 -1.47 21.80
N ILE A 110 4.34 -2.56 22.34
CA ILE A 110 2.90 -2.67 22.62
C ILE A 110 2.71 -3.28 24.01
N LYS A 111 2.37 -2.44 24.99
CA LYS A 111 1.50 -2.85 26.10
C LYS A 111 0.10 -2.41 25.71
N LEU A 112 -0.76 -3.39 25.44
CA LEU A 112 -2.22 -3.21 25.52
C LEU A 112 -2.60 -2.90 26.98
#